data_AF-A0A133KEB1-F1
#
_entry.id   AF-A0A133KEB1-F1
#
_cell.length_a   1.000
_cell.length_b   1.000
_cell.length_c   1.000
_cell.angle_alpha   90.00
_cell.angle_beta   90.00
_cell.angle_gamma   90.00
#
_symmetry.space_group_name_H-M   'P 1'
#
loop_
_entity.id
_entity.type
_entity.pdbx_description
1 polymer ?
#
loop_
_entity_poly.entity_id
_entity_poly.type
_entity_poly.pdbx_seq_one_letter_code
_entity_poly.pdbx_strand_id
1 'polypeptide(L)'
;QNRKIYVRNMRPNFDPKSINAIKLSLMGPLAGIGDSLFWGVWRVVCAGLAIGLANAGNFLAPLIFLLAFNIPNYLIRYYGAFLGYSLGSKYIEKMYSEGIIAVLTKAASILGLIMVGAMAVQMVKFKTVLAFHMHGKEIMNVQNVLDSIFVGIIPLLITFLCFYLLKKKVNVIAIIFGIMVLGVLLSVLGIV
;
A
#
# COMPACT_ATOMS: atom_id res chain seq x y z
N GLN A 1 -32.76 2.97 29.23
CA GLN A 1 -33.30 4.21 29.84
C GLN A 1 -32.61 5.51 29.38
N ASN A 2 -31.50 5.50 28.62
CA ASN A 2 -30.70 6.72 28.40
C ASN A 2 -30.54 7.22 26.94
N ARG A 3 -31.46 6.87 26.01
CA ARG A 3 -31.43 7.34 24.60
C ARG A 3 -32.39 8.49 24.27
N LYS A 4 -33.09 9.07 25.25
CA LYS A 4 -34.17 10.05 24.99
C LYS A 4 -33.77 11.53 25.14
N ILE A 5 -32.55 11.86 25.58
CA ILE A 5 -32.23 13.26 25.93
C ILE A 5 -31.67 14.10 24.76
N TYR A 6 -31.13 13.49 23.71
CA TYR A 6 -30.53 14.25 22.59
C TYR A 6 -31.50 14.68 21.47
N VAL A 7 -32.80 14.39 21.60
CA VAL A 7 -33.81 14.68 20.55
C VAL A 7 -34.52 16.02 20.79
N ARG A 8 -34.06 16.85 21.74
CA ARG A 8 -34.87 18.00 22.18
C ARG A 8 -34.81 19.26 21.31
N ASN A 9 -33.90 19.35 20.33
CA ASN A 9 -33.81 20.50 19.42
C ASN A 9 -33.84 20.12 17.92
N MET A 10 -34.56 19.07 17.55
CA MET A 10 -34.76 18.72 16.14
C MET A 10 -36.01 19.43 15.61
N ARG A 11 -35.85 20.22 14.55
CA ARG A 11 -36.96 20.88 13.84
C ARG A 11 -38.07 19.86 13.54
N PRO A 12 -39.36 20.21 13.68
CA PRO A 12 -40.48 19.26 13.67
C PRO A 12 -40.72 18.51 12.34
N ASN A 13 -39.90 18.73 11.30
CA ASN A 13 -40.05 18.15 9.95
C ASN A 13 -38.81 17.38 9.47
N PHE A 14 -38.05 16.74 10.36
CA PHE A 14 -36.87 15.96 9.96
C PHE A 14 -37.15 14.45 10.04
N ASP A 15 -37.33 13.83 8.87
CA ASP A 15 -37.62 12.39 8.77
C ASP A 15 -36.38 11.56 9.14
N PRO A 16 -36.44 10.71 10.19
CA PRO A 16 -35.34 9.82 10.55
C PRO A 16 -34.93 8.86 9.42
N LYS A 17 -35.80 8.57 8.44
CA LYS A 17 -35.43 7.78 7.25
C LYS A 17 -34.45 8.52 6.35
N SER A 18 -34.56 9.85 6.26
CA SER A 18 -33.63 10.69 5.49
C SER A 18 -32.22 10.66 6.10
N ILE A 19 -32.12 10.64 7.44
CA ILE A 19 -30.83 10.48 8.14
C ILE A 19 -30.17 9.16 7.78
N ASN A 20 -30.94 8.08 7.82
CA ASN A 20 -30.40 6.76 7.54
C ASN A 20 -30.03 6.61 6.06
N ALA A 21 -30.82 7.21 5.16
CA ALA A 21 -30.51 7.26 3.73
C ALA A 21 -29.21 8.02 3.44
N ILE A 22 -28.99 9.18 4.06
CA ILE A 22 -27.74 9.96 3.91
C ILE A 22 -26.54 9.20 4.48
N LYS A 23 -26.70 8.50 5.60
CA LYS A 23 -25.62 7.66 6.15
C LYS A 23 -25.28 6.50 5.22
N LEU A 24 -26.28 5.82 4.68
CA LEU A 24 -26.09 4.69 3.76
C LEU A 24 -25.45 5.13 2.45
N SER A 25 -25.89 6.26 1.88
CA SER A 25 -25.35 6.79 0.62
C SER A 25 -23.91 7.28 0.75
N LEU A 26 -23.52 7.80 1.91
CA LEU A 26 -22.14 8.24 2.17
C LEU A 26 -21.23 7.11 2.66
N MET A 27 -21.74 6.06 3.32
CA MET A 27 -20.92 4.94 3.80
C MET A 27 -20.21 4.22 2.65
N GLY A 28 -20.87 3.99 1.51
CA GLY A 28 -20.24 3.29 0.38
C GLY A 28 -19.04 4.02 -0.21
N PRO A 29 -19.20 5.25 -0.73
CA PRO A 29 -18.12 6.02 -1.33
C PRO A 29 -16.99 6.35 -0.33
N LEU A 30 -17.34 6.76 0.89
CA LEU A 30 -16.36 7.16 1.90
C LEU A 30 -15.57 5.95 2.42
N ALA A 31 -16.21 4.78 2.55
CA ALA A 31 -15.52 3.54 2.89
C ALA A 31 -14.57 3.11 1.78
N GLY A 32 -14.99 3.14 0.51
CA GLY A 32 -14.12 2.76 -0.61
C GLY A 32 -12.86 3.63 -0.74
N ILE A 33 -13.00 4.94 -0.51
CA ILE A 33 -11.87 5.87 -0.48
C ILE A 33 -10.98 5.59 0.74
N GLY A 34 -11.58 5.44 1.92
CA GLY A 34 -10.85 5.12 3.14
C GLY A 34 -10.04 3.83 3.03
N ASP A 35 -10.65 2.75 2.55
CA ASP A 35 -10.00 1.46 2.38
C ASP A 35 -8.81 1.56 1.42
N SER A 36 -8.99 2.24 0.28
CA SER A 36 -7.93 2.42 -0.72
C SER A 36 -6.78 3.29 -0.18
N LEU A 37 -7.08 4.35 0.57
CA LEU A 37 -6.06 5.25 1.12
C LEU A 37 -5.30 4.63 2.28
N PHE A 38 -5.98 4.06 3.28
CA PHE A 38 -5.32 3.55 4.49
C PHE A 38 -4.65 2.20 4.27
N TRP A 39 -5.37 1.26 3.65
CA TRP A 39 -4.87 -0.09 3.45
C TRP A 39 -3.99 -0.20 2.20
N GLY A 40 -4.31 0.56 1.15
CA GLY A 40 -3.57 0.53 -0.11
C GLY A 40 -2.34 1.44 -0.13
N VAL A 41 -2.47 2.70 0.29
CA VAL A 41 -1.39 3.69 0.14
C VAL A 41 -0.62 3.86 1.44
N TRP A 42 -1.28 4.28 2.52
CA TRP A 42 -0.62 4.66 3.77
C TRP A 42 0.16 3.50 4.38
N ARG A 43 -0.47 2.32 4.48
CA ARG A 43 0.18 1.11 4.99
C ARG A 43 1.44 0.76 4.20
N VAL A 44 1.41 0.85 2.87
CA VAL A 44 2.54 0.49 2.00
C VAL A 44 3.68 1.50 2.15
N VAL A 45 3.36 2.79 2.21
CA VAL A 45 4.34 3.85 2.46
C VAL A 45 5.03 3.65 3.81
N CYS A 46 4.26 3.45 4.88
CA CYS A 46 4.83 3.18 6.20
C CYS A 46 5.66 1.90 6.22
N ALA A 47 5.21 0.83 5.55
CA ALA A 47 5.94 -0.43 5.49
C ALA A 47 7.29 -0.26 4.80
N GLY A 48 7.34 0.39 3.64
CA GLY A 48 8.61 0.56 2.94
C GLY A 48 9.57 1.54 3.63
N LEU A 49 9.07 2.57 4.32
CA LEU A 49 9.90 3.38 5.23
C LEU A 49 10.50 2.53 6.36
N ALA A 50 9.67 1.70 7.00
CA ALA A 50 10.12 0.81 8.08
C ALA A 50 11.15 -0.23 7.59
N ILE A 51 10.95 -0.81 6.40
CA ILE A 51 11.91 -1.76 5.81
C ILE A 51 13.24 -1.08 5.48
N GLY A 52 13.21 0.16 4.98
CA GLY A 52 14.42 0.96 4.77
C GLY A 52 15.21 1.15 6.06
N LEU A 53 14.53 1.50 7.14
CA LEU A 53 15.14 1.65 8.48
C LEU A 53 15.61 0.32 9.08
N ALA A 54 14.88 -0.77 8.84
CA ALA A 54 15.25 -2.11 9.31
C ALA A 54 16.52 -2.63 8.61
N ASN A 55 16.67 -2.38 7.30
CA ASN A 55 17.88 -2.71 6.56
C ASN A 55 19.13 -1.94 7.05
N ALA A 56 18.94 -0.77 7.65
CA ALA A 56 20.01 -0.01 8.30
C ALA A 56 20.38 -0.55 9.70
N GLY A 57 19.75 -1.64 10.16
CA GLY A 57 20.05 -2.28 11.45
C GLY A 57 19.38 -1.62 12.66
N ASN A 58 18.44 -0.71 12.46
CA ASN A 58 17.78 -0.03 13.57
C ASN A 58 16.64 -0.88 14.16
N PHE A 59 16.84 -1.38 15.39
CA PHE A 59 15.85 -2.16 16.13
C PHE A 59 14.55 -1.40 16.41
N LEU A 60 14.53 -0.06 16.29
CA LEU A 60 13.31 0.74 16.44
C LEU A 60 12.40 0.70 15.20
N ALA A 61 12.82 0.09 14.08
CA ALA A 61 12.02 0.07 12.85
C ALA A 61 10.59 -0.51 13.01
N PRO A 62 10.35 -1.62 13.75
CA PRO A 62 9.01 -2.12 14.02
C PRO A 62 8.17 -1.18 14.90
N LEU A 63 8.82 -0.48 15.85
CA LEU A 63 8.16 0.49 16.72
C LEU A 63 7.71 1.73 15.92
N ILE A 64 8.56 2.20 15.00
CA ILE A 64 8.25 3.30 14.08
C ILE A 64 7.10 2.91 13.15
N PHE A 65 7.07 1.68 12.63
CA PHE A 65 5.94 1.18 11.83
C PHE A 65 4.63 1.21 12.63
N LEU A 66 4.65 0.72 13.87
CA LEU A 66 3.46 0.67 14.73
C LEU A 66 2.92 2.08 15.02
N LEU A 67 3.81 3.02 15.35
CA LEU A 67 3.47 4.42 15.60
C LEU A 67 2.95 5.10 14.33
N ALA A 68 3.65 4.96 13.21
CA ALA A 68 3.27 5.55 11.92
C ALA A 68 1.93 5.02 11.39
N PHE A 69 1.56 3.77 11.73
CA PHE A 69 0.25 3.23 11.37
C PHE A 69 -0.86 3.65 12.35
N ASN A 70 -0.59 3.71 13.65
CA ASN A 70 -1.62 4.04 14.65
C ASN A 70 -1.96 5.53 14.67
N ILE A 71 -0.97 6.42 14.64
CA ILE A 71 -1.18 7.87 14.82
C ILE A 71 -2.16 8.42 13.78
N PRO A 72 -1.97 8.20 12.47
CA PRO A 72 -2.85 8.77 11.45
C PRO A 72 -4.23 8.14 11.43
N ASN A 73 -4.35 6.84 11.77
CA ASN A 73 -5.65 6.17 11.91
C ASN A 73 -6.49 6.81 13.02
N TYR A 74 -5.90 7.06 14.19
CA TYR A 74 -6.58 7.75 15.28
C TYR A 74 -6.84 9.23 14.94
N LEU A 75 -5.89 9.90 14.29
CA LEU A 75 -6.01 11.30 13.90
C LEU A 75 -7.16 11.52 12.91
N ILE A 76 -7.21 10.75 11.81
CA ILE A 76 -8.30 10.85 10.83
C ILE A 76 -9.64 10.49 11.47
N ARG A 77 -9.69 9.52 12.39
CA ARG A 77 -10.95 9.15 13.04
C ARG A 77 -11.46 10.26 13.96
N TYR A 78 -10.57 10.95 14.67
CA TYR A 78 -10.94 12.07 15.54
C TYR A 78 -11.28 13.34 14.75
N TYR A 79 -10.36 13.80 13.88
CA TYR A 79 -10.56 15.00 13.08
C TYR A 79 -11.65 14.79 12.01
N GLY A 80 -11.74 13.60 11.42
CA GLY A 80 -12.80 13.27 10.46
C GLY A 80 -14.18 13.24 11.11
N ALA A 81 -14.30 12.78 12.35
CA ALA A 81 -15.55 12.86 13.10
C ALA A 81 -15.92 14.32 13.43
N PHE A 82 -14.95 15.13 13.84
CA PHE A 82 -15.18 16.55 14.16
C PHE A 82 -15.51 17.39 12.91
N LEU A 83 -14.78 17.19 11.81
CA LEU A 83 -15.05 17.81 10.51
C LEU A 83 -16.41 17.37 9.95
N GLY A 84 -16.73 16.08 10.03
CA GLY A 84 -18.03 15.55 9.59
C GLY A 84 -19.20 16.12 10.39
N TYR A 85 -18.99 16.42 11.68
CA TYR A 85 -20.01 17.04 12.53
C TYR A 85 -20.13 18.56 12.26
N SER A 86 -19.01 19.26 12.07
CA SER A 86 -18.96 20.72 11.90
C SER A 86 -19.37 21.19 10.49
N LEU A 87 -18.99 20.45 9.44
CA LEU A 87 -19.22 20.86 8.04
C LEU A 87 -20.61 20.45 7.51
N GLY A 88 -21.25 19.44 8.11
CA GLY A 88 -22.57 18.95 7.68
C GLY A 88 -22.56 18.15 6.37
N SER A 89 -23.63 17.39 6.12
CA SER A 89 -23.74 16.47 4.97
C SER A 89 -23.62 17.17 3.61
N LYS A 90 -24.11 18.41 3.52
CA LYS A 90 -24.14 19.20 2.28
C LYS A 90 -22.74 19.66 1.82
N TYR A 91 -21.83 19.86 2.77
CA TYR A 91 -20.46 20.31 2.46
C TYR A 91 -19.56 19.14 2.08
N ILE A 92 -19.76 17.98 2.72
CA ILE A 92 -19.17 16.71 2.30
C ILE A 92 -19.56 16.42 0.84
N GLU A 93 -20.85 16.50 0.52
CA GLU A 93 -21.37 16.30 -0.84
C GLU A 93 -20.82 17.32 -1.84
N LYS A 94 -20.64 18.58 -1.41
CA LYS A 94 -19.98 19.61 -2.22
C LYS A 94 -18.52 19.28 -2.52
N MET A 95 -17.74 18.85 -1.53
CA MET A 95 -16.35 18.41 -1.71
C MET A 95 -16.23 17.18 -2.63
N TYR A 96 -17.21 16.29 -2.59
CA TYR A 96 -17.33 15.19 -3.56
C TYR A 96 -17.56 15.72 -4.97
N SER A 97 -18.51 16.64 -5.15
CA SER A 97 -18.85 17.22 -6.46
C SER A 97 -17.75 18.13 -7.04
N GLU A 98 -17.00 18.84 -6.18
CA GLU A 98 -15.88 19.69 -6.56
C GLU A 98 -14.61 18.87 -6.90
N GLY A 99 -14.65 17.55 -6.73
CA GLY A 99 -13.59 16.64 -7.17
C GLY A 99 -12.32 16.66 -6.30
N ILE A 100 -12.30 17.43 -5.21
CA ILE A 100 -11.16 17.53 -4.28
C ILE A 100 -10.78 16.15 -3.73
N ILE A 101 -11.80 15.35 -3.37
CA ILE A 101 -11.62 13.99 -2.86
C ILE A 101 -11.04 13.06 -3.94
N ALA A 102 -11.45 13.24 -5.21
CA ALA A 102 -10.92 12.46 -6.32
C ALA A 102 -9.46 12.82 -6.63
N VAL A 103 -9.10 14.10 -6.59
CA VAL A 103 -7.71 14.57 -6.75
C VAL A 103 -6.82 14.04 -5.63
N LEU A 104 -7.28 14.11 -4.38
CA LEU A 104 -6.54 13.58 -3.23
C LEU A 104 -6.33 12.06 -3.35
N THR A 105 -7.38 11.33 -3.72
CA THR A 105 -7.31 9.87 -3.92
C THR A 105 -6.39 9.51 -5.09
N LYS A 106 -6.41 10.28 -6.18
CA LYS A 106 -5.52 10.09 -7.33
C LYS A 106 -4.06 10.35 -6.95
N ALA A 107 -3.78 11.43 -6.24
CA ALA A 107 -2.43 11.76 -5.76
C ALA A 107 -1.90 10.66 -4.82
N ALA A 108 -2.73 10.21 -3.88
CA ALA A 108 -2.36 9.11 -2.99
C ALA A 108 -2.14 7.80 -3.76
N SER A 109 -2.97 7.48 -4.75
CA SER A 109 -2.81 6.27 -5.58
C SER A 109 -1.49 6.31 -6.37
N ILE A 110 -1.11 7.46 -6.92
CA ILE A 110 0.18 7.64 -7.61
C ILE A 110 1.34 7.40 -6.65
N LEU A 111 1.30 7.99 -5.45
CA LEU A 111 2.31 7.77 -4.41
C LEU A 111 2.39 6.29 -4.00
N GLY A 112 1.24 5.63 -3.83
CA GLY A 112 1.18 4.20 -3.51
C GLY A 112 1.82 3.34 -4.60
N LEU A 113 1.50 3.60 -5.87
CA LEU A 113 2.07 2.85 -7.01
C LEU A 113 3.58 3.04 -7.13
N ILE A 114 4.08 4.26 -6.95
CA ILE A 114 5.53 4.54 -6.94
C ILE A 114 6.20 3.75 -5.81
N MET A 115 5.59 3.72 -4.62
CA MET A 115 6.13 2.99 -3.48
C MET A 115 6.19 1.48 -3.72
N VAL A 116 5.12 0.88 -4.24
CA VAL A 116 5.09 -0.56 -4.58
C VAL A 116 6.19 -0.89 -5.59
N GLY A 117 6.38 -0.05 -6.62
CA GLY A 117 7.44 -0.23 -7.61
C GLY A 117 8.85 -0.14 -7.00
N ALA A 118 9.09 0.87 -6.15
CA ALA A 118 10.37 1.05 -5.46
C ALA A 118 10.68 -0.14 -4.52
N MET A 119 9.68 -0.67 -3.82
CA MET A 119 9.83 -1.84 -2.93
C MET A 119 10.13 -3.11 -3.71
N ALA A 120 9.49 -3.31 -4.89
CA ALA A 120 9.73 -4.47 -5.74
C ALA A 120 11.19 -4.58 -6.21
N VAL A 121 11.83 -3.45 -6.56
CA VAL A 121 13.23 -3.42 -7.00
C VAL A 121 14.20 -3.58 -5.83
N GLN A 122 13.93 -2.93 -4.69
CA GLN A 122 14.88 -2.89 -3.57
C GLN A 122 14.87 -4.14 -2.68
N MET A 123 13.71 -4.78 -2.50
CA MET A 123 13.60 -5.95 -1.60
C MET A 123 13.99 -7.26 -2.27
N VAL A 124 13.91 -7.33 -3.59
CA VAL A 124 14.23 -8.55 -4.34
C VAL A 124 15.71 -8.51 -4.71
N LYS A 125 16.56 -8.86 -3.75
CA LYS A 125 18.00 -8.99 -3.97
C LYS A 125 18.29 -10.37 -4.57
N PHE A 126 18.27 -10.48 -5.89
CA PHE A 126 18.88 -11.63 -6.57
C PHE A 126 20.38 -11.39 -6.65
N LYS A 127 21.16 -12.16 -5.91
CA LYS A 127 22.61 -12.23 -6.09
C LYS A 127 22.90 -13.40 -7.02
N THR A 128 23.13 -13.12 -8.30
CA THR A 128 23.63 -14.11 -9.25
C THR A 128 25.08 -14.42 -8.93
N VAL A 129 25.37 -15.58 -8.34
CA VAL A 129 26.75 -16.09 -8.16
C VAL A 129 27.20 -16.82 -9.43
N LEU A 130 27.21 -16.14 -10.57
CA LEU A 130 27.94 -16.62 -11.74
C LEU A 130 29.40 -16.20 -11.61
N ALA A 131 30.07 -16.79 -10.63
CA ALA A 131 31.52 -16.75 -10.54
C ALA A 131 32.08 -17.69 -11.63
N PHE A 132 32.25 -17.20 -12.85
CA PHE A 132 33.18 -17.83 -13.79
C PHE A 132 34.60 -17.64 -13.23
N HIS A 133 35.04 -18.58 -12.39
CA HIS A 133 36.47 -18.79 -12.16
C HIS A 133 37.06 -19.38 -13.44
N MET A 134 37.44 -18.50 -14.37
CA MET A 134 38.36 -18.84 -15.45
C MET A 134 39.64 -18.02 -15.25
N HIS A 135 40.66 -18.67 -14.70
CA HIS A 135 42.07 -18.34 -14.91
C HIS A 135 42.49 -16.87 -14.80
N GLY A 136 42.46 -16.33 -13.58
CA GLY A 136 43.53 -15.44 -13.09
C GLY A 136 43.89 -14.18 -13.89
N LYS A 137 42.96 -13.55 -14.62
CA LYS A 137 43.15 -12.19 -15.14
C LYS A 137 41.89 -11.35 -15.00
N GLU A 138 42.06 -10.24 -14.29
CA GLU A 138 41.06 -9.21 -14.08
C GLU A 138 40.58 -8.65 -15.43
N ILE A 139 39.29 -8.81 -15.72
CA ILE A 139 38.59 -8.01 -16.72
C ILE A 139 37.50 -7.25 -15.96
N MET A 140 37.92 -6.14 -15.35
CA MET A 140 37.06 -5.19 -14.68
C MET A 140 36.17 -4.44 -15.68
N ASN A 141 34.93 -4.20 -15.23
CA ASN A 141 34.02 -3.08 -15.57
C ASN A 141 32.92 -3.19 -16.63
N VAL A 142 32.82 -4.23 -17.46
CA VAL A 142 31.61 -4.42 -18.29
C VAL A 142 30.62 -5.41 -17.64
N GLN A 143 31.15 -6.41 -16.93
CA GLN A 143 30.33 -7.41 -16.23
C GLN A 143 29.56 -6.81 -15.04
N ASN A 144 30.14 -5.87 -14.28
CA ASN A 144 29.45 -5.22 -13.16
C ASN A 144 28.30 -4.29 -13.59
N VAL A 145 28.40 -3.68 -14.77
CA VAL A 145 27.35 -2.83 -15.35
C VAL A 145 26.23 -3.70 -15.91
N LEU A 146 26.56 -4.77 -16.64
CA LEU A 146 25.58 -5.75 -17.07
C LEU A 146 24.89 -6.42 -15.87
N ASP A 147 25.62 -6.87 -14.86
CA ASP A 147 25.06 -7.49 -13.66
C ASP A 147 24.19 -6.50 -12.87
N SER A 148 24.55 -5.21 -12.78
CA SER A 148 23.67 -4.21 -12.15
C SER A 148 22.36 -3.98 -12.94
N ILE A 149 22.42 -4.00 -14.27
CA ILE A 149 21.25 -3.87 -15.14
C ILE A 149 20.38 -5.14 -15.05
N PHE A 150 20.98 -6.32 -15.09
CA PHE A 150 20.28 -7.60 -14.96
C PHE A 150 19.64 -7.76 -13.57
N VAL A 151 20.32 -7.35 -12.50
CA VAL A 151 19.77 -7.35 -11.14
C VAL A 151 18.55 -6.42 -11.01
N GLY A 152 18.40 -5.39 -11.83
CA GLY A 152 17.20 -4.55 -11.85
C GLY A 152 16.04 -5.15 -12.69
N ILE A 153 16.36 -5.77 -13.82
CA ILE A 153 15.36 -6.29 -14.79
C ILE A 153 14.79 -7.65 -14.35
N ILE A 154 15.62 -8.53 -13.77
CA ILE A 154 15.20 -9.88 -13.35
C ILE A 154 14.11 -9.84 -12.27
N PRO A 155 14.24 -9.08 -11.16
CA PRO A 155 13.16 -8.89 -10.21
C PRO A 155 11.89 -8.33 -10.84
N LEU A 156 12.04 -7.39 -11.77
CA LEU A 156 10.91 -6.75 -12.44
C LEU A 156 10.14 -7.78 -13.27
N LEU A 157 10.84 -8.62 -14.04
CA LEU A 157 10.23 -9.70 -14.80
C LEU A 157 9.49 -10.71 -13.91
N ILE A 158 10.11 -11.12 -12.81
CA ILE A 158 9.49 -12.06 -11.86
C ILE A 158 8.24 -11.44 -11.22
N THR A 159 8.31 -10.17 -10.82
CA THR A 159 7.15 -9.46 -10.25
C THR A 159 6.03 -9.24 -11.27
N PHE A 160 6.35 -8.94 -12.53
CA PHE A 160 5.36 -8.89 -13.61
C PHE A 160 4.73 -10.25 -13.90
N LEU A 161 5.52 -11.33 -13.86
CA LEU A 161 5.01 -12.70 -14.04
C LEU A 161 4.06 -13.09 -12.90
N CYS A 162 4.41 -12.72 -11.66
CA CYS A 162 3.53 -12.90 -10.50
C CYS A 162 2.24 -12.07 -10.63
N PHE A 163 2.35 -10.82 -11.09
CA PHE A 163 1.18 -9.97 -11.33
C PHE A 163 0.26 -10.54 -12.42
N TYR A 164 0.82 -11.11 -13.48
CA TYR A 164 0.07 -11.79 -14.53
C TYR A 164 -0.66 -13.03 -13.99
N LEU A 165 -0.01 -13.85 -13.15
CA LEU A 165 -0.64 -14.97 -12.47
C LEU A 165 -1.76 -14.54 -11.51
N LEU A 166 -1.57 -13.42 -10.81
CA LEU A 166 -2.60 -12.84 -9.94
C LEU A 166 -3.83 -12.36 -10.73
N LYS A 167 -3.61 -11.77 -11.92
CA LYS A 167 -4.70 -11.40 -12.84
C LYS A 167 -5.51 -12.61 -13.32
N LYS A 168 -4.89 -13.79 -13.43
CA LYS A 168 -5.59 -15.06 -13.69
C LYS A 168 -6.37 -15.62 -12.48
N LYS A 169 -6.45 -14.87 -11.37
CA LYS A 169 -7.11 -15.27 -10.11
C LYS A 169 -6.56 -16.59 -9.53
N VAL A 170 -5.29 -16.89 -9.76
CA VAL A 170 -4.62 -18.02 -9.09
C VAL A 170 -4.51 -17.70 -7.60
N ASN A 171 -4.71 -18.71 -6.75
CA ASN A 171 -4.67 -18.54 -5.30
C ASN A 171 -3.28 -18.04 -4.85
N VAL A 172 -3.25 -17.01 -3.99
CA VAL A 172 -2.00 -16.37 -3.52
C VAL A 172 -1.07 -17.39 -2.86
N ILE A 173 -1.62 -18.37 -2.12
CA ILE A 173 -0.84 -19.47 -1.53
C ILE A 173 -0.11 -20.27 -2.61
N ALA A 174 -0.77 -20.58 -3.74
CA ALA A 174 -0.16 -21.34 -4.82
C ALA A 174 0.94 -20.53 -5.54
N ILE A 175 0.78 -19.20 -5.65
CA ILE A 175 1.80 -18.32 -6.21
C ILE A 175 3.05 -18.30 -5.31
N ILE A 176 2.87 -18.20 -3.99
CA ILE A 176 3.99 -18.25 -3.02
C ILE A 176 4.74 -19.58 -3.14
N PHE A 177 4.01 -20.69 -3.19
CA PHE A 177 4.63 -22.02 -3.32
C PHE A 177 5.36 -22.16 -4.67
N GLY A 178 4.79 -21.65 -5.76
CA GLY A 178 5.42 -21.63 -7.08
C GLY A 178 6.73 -20.84 -7.10
N ILE A 179 6.78 -19.67 -6.48
CA ILE A 179 8.00 -18.85 -6.38
C ILE A 179 9.05 -19.55 -5.52
N MET A 180 8.64 -20.20 -4.42
CA MET A 180 9.56 -20.96 -3.56
C MET A 180 10.23 -22.10 -4.34
N VAL A 181 9.46 -22.90 -5.08
CA VAL A 181 9.99 -24.00 -5.90
C VAL A 181 10.89 -23.46 -7.02
N LEU A 182 10.47 -22.38 -7.67
CA LEU A 182 11.26 -21.73 -8.73
C LEU A 182 12.58 -21.17 -8.19
N GLY A 183 12.57 -20.55 -7.00
CA GLY A 183 13.78 -20.08 -6.32
C GLY A 183 14.77 -21.21 -6.02
N VAL A 184 14.29 -22.36 -5.55
CA VAL A 184 15.14 -23.54 -5.30
C VAL A 184 15.72 -24.09 -6.61
N LEU A 185 14.92 -24.19 -7.68
CA LEU A 185 15.41 -24.64 -8.99
C LEU A 185 16.46 -23.69 -9.60
N LEU A 186 16.26 -22.38 -9.49
CA LEU A 186 17.22 -21.38 -9.97
C LEU A 186 18.52 -21.39 -9.17
N SER A 187 18.46 -21.72 -7.89
CA SER A 187 19.65 -21.89 -7.06
C SER A 187 20.43 -23.17 -7.42
N VAL A 188 19.73 -24.27 -7.70
CA VAL A 188 20.34 -25.52 -8.18
C VAL A 188 20.98 -25.34 -9.57
N LEU A 189 20.44 -24.47 -10.42
CA LEU A 189 21.00 -24.11 -11.73
C LEU A 189 22.17 -23.11 -11.65
N GLY A 190 22.56 -22.65 -10.45
CA GLY A 190 23.74 -21.79 -10.26
C GLY A 190 23.56 -20.33 -10.69
N ILE A 191 22.32 -19.90 -10.94
CA ILE A 191 21.97 -18.52 -11.30
C ILE A 191 21.67 -17.70 -10.04
N VAL A 192 21.38 -18.31 -8.89
CA VAL A 192 21.03 -17.63 -7.61
C VAL A 192 21.72 -18.28 -6.41
#